data_AF-A0A117RRW9-F1
#
_entry.id   AF-A0A117RRW9-F1
#
_cell.length_a   1.000
_cell.length_b   1.000
_cell.length_c   1.000
_cell.angle_alpha   90.00
_cell.angle_beta   90.00
_cell.angle_gamma   90.00
#
_symmetry.space_group_name_H-M   'P 1'
#
loop_
_entity.id
_entity.type
_entity.pdbx_description
1 polymer ?
#
loop_
_entity_poly.entity_id
_entity_poly.type
_entity_poly.pdbx_seq_one_letter_code
_entity_poly.pdbx_strand_id
1 'polypeptide(L)'
;MSATSLAALTRTSDPQTVLRRLLALDAVVTGANGLAYLAASGPLGRLLGVDDGLLLGLGAFLAVYGVGVGFLASRARPAELPVRAVIEANLAWSVLSCLALALWLSPSTVGGVWTVVQALTVAGFGGLQYMALRLRQGSSD
;
A
#
# COMPACT_ATOMS: atom_id res chain seq x y z
N MET A 1 24.55 16.17 31.08
CA MET A 1 23.56 16.46 30.00
C MET A 1 23.44 15.26 29.04
N SER A 2 23.17 14.05 29.56
CA SER A 2 23.24 12.81 28.74
C SER A 2 21.96 11.96 28.79
N ALA A 3 21.09 12.16 29.80
CA ALA A 3 19.82 11.45 29.90
C ALA A 3 18.77 11.92 28.87
N THR A 4 18.85 13.19 28.44
CA THR A 4 17.90 13.79 27.50
C THR A 4 18.03 13.23 26.08
N SER A 5 19.23 12.82 25.69
CA SER A 5 19.53 12.29 24.34
C SER A 5 19.06 10.84 24.16
N LEU A 6 19.11 10.03 25.22
CA LEU A 6 18.58 8.66 25.20
C LEU A 6 17.05 8.67 25.19
N ALA A 7 16.42 9.60 25.91
CA ALA A 7 14.97 9.82 25.87
C ALA A 7 14.49 10.33 24.49
N ALA A 8 15.32 11.08 23.76
CA ALA A 8 15.04 11.51 22.39
C ALA A 8 15.24 10.37 21.37
N LEU A 9 16.16 9.43 21.63
CA LEU A 9 16.38 8.22 20.83
C LEU A 9 15.36 7.10 21.13
N THR A 10 14.73 7.08 22.31
CA THR A 10 13.58 6.21 22.61
C THR A 10 12.23 6.82 22.19
N ARG A 11 12.18 8.14 21.95
CA ARG A 11 11.05 8.84 21.30
C ARG A 11 11.00 8.61 19.78
N THR A 12 11.77 7.67 19.23
CA THR A 12 12.03 7.50 17.78
C THR A 12 10.86 7.02 16.94
N SER A 13 9.63 7.04 17.44
CA SER A 13 8.44 6.76 16.61
C SER A 13 7.19 7.32 17.26
N ASP A 14 6.98 8.65 17.18
CA ASP A 14 5.63 9.20 17.34
C ASP A 14 4.67 8.41 16.41
N PRO A 15 3.65 7.70 16.95
CA PRO A 15 2.77 6.84 16.17
C PRO A 15 2.13 7.56 14.97
N GLN A 16 1.88 8.88 15.09
CA GLN A 16 1.40 9.71 13.98
C GLN A 16 2.42 9.80 12.85
N THR A 17 3.69 10.03 13.19
CA THR A 17 4.78 10.13 12.22
C THR A 17 5.07 8.78 11.55
N VAL A 18 4.98 7.66 12.28
CA VAL A 18 5.09 6.32 11.69
C VAL A 18 3.95 6.05 10.72
N LEU A 19 2.70 6.27 11.14
CA LEU A 19 1.53 6.08 10.29
C LEU A 19 1.65 6.89 8.99
N ARG A 20 2.07 8.15 9.09
CA ARG A 20 2.25 9.04 7.94
C ARG A 20 3.33 8.52 6.97
N ARG A 21 4.45 8.00 7.49
CA ARG A 21 5.50 7.40 6.66
C ARG A 21 5.04 6.12 5.97
N LEU A 22 4.27 5.28 6.66
CA LEU A 22 3.71 4.06 6.08
C LEU A 22 2.70 4.37 4.96
N LEU A 23 1.83 5.36 5.15
CA LEU A 23 0.93 5.85 4.10
C LEU A 23 1.70 6.43 2.92
N ALA A 24 2.75 7.21 3.17
CA ALA A 24 3.58 7.76 2.10
C ALA A 24 4.30 6.67 1.31
N LEU A 25 4.85 5.65 1.99
CA LEU A 25 5.54 4.54 1.34
C LEU A 25 4.57 3.70 0.50
N ASP A 26 3.39 3.40 1.03
CA ASP A 26 2.30 2.73 0.30
C ASP A 26 1.92 3.54 -0.96
N ALA A 27 1.67 4.84 -0.82
CA ALA A 27 1.35 5.72 -1.94
C ALA A 27 2.43 5.70 -3.04
N VAL A 28 3.71 5.74 -2.66
CA VAL A 28 4.83 5.70 -3.61
C VAL A 28 4.92 4.35 -4.30
N VAL A 29 4.86 3.25 -3.55
CA VAL A 29 4.96 1.89 -4.11
C VAL A 29 3.77 1.60 -5.03
N THR A 30 2.56 1.86 -4.56
CA THR A 30 1.32 1.64 -5.31
C THR A 30 1.22 2.56 -6.52
N GLY A 31 1.57 3.84 -6.37
CA GLY A 31 1.60 4.80 -7.48
C GLY A 31 2.66 4.46 -8.52
N ALA A 32 3.87 4.09 -8.12
CA ALA A 32 4.92 3.66 -9.04
C ALA A 32 4.52 2.41 -9.82
N ASN A 33 3.88 1.43 -9.16
CA ASN A 33 3.35 0.25 -9.82
C ASN A 33 2.24 0.60 -10.82
N GLY A 34 1.31 1.48 -10.42
CA GLY A 34 0.25 1.97 -11.30
C GLY A 34 0.80 2.68 -12.55
N LEU A 35 1.80 3.55 -12.37
CA LEU A 35 2.49 4.22 -13.47
C LEU A 35 3.25 3.25 -14.38
N ALA A 36 3.88 2.21 -13.82
CA ALA A 36 4.53 1.18 -14.61
C ALA A 36 3.52 0.43 -15.50
N TYR A 37 2.35 0.09 -14.95
CA TYR A 37 1.27 -0.53 -15.72
C TYR A 37 0.71 0.41 -16.80
N LEU A 38 0.54 1.69 -16.50
CA LEU A 38 0.09 2.68 -17.50
C LEU A 38 1.08 2.89 -18.64
N ALA A 39 2.37 2.98 -18.32
CA ALA A 39 3.42 3.27 -19.30
C ALA A 39 3.84 2.05 -20.12
N ALA A 40 3.71 0.85 -19.56
CA ALA A 40 4.25 -0.37 -20.15
C ALA A 40 3.26 -1.55 -20.13
N SER A 41 1.95 -1.29 -20.20
CA SER A 41 0.90 -2.33 -20.19
C SER A 41 1.14 -3.44 -21.21
N GLY A 42 1.54 -3.10 -22.44
CA GLY A 42 1.81 -4.09 -23.49
C GLY A 42 2.98 -5.03 -23.16
N PRO A 43 4.21 -4.53 -22.93
CA PRO A 43 5.34 -5.36 -22.52
C PRO A 43 5.10 -6.14 -21.22
N LEU A 44 4.51 -5.50 -20.21
CA LEU A 44 4.20 -6.15 -18.93
C LEU A 44 3.09 -7.19 -19.09
N GLY A 45 2.08 -6.95 -19.92
CA GLY A 45 1.02 -7.91 -20.21
C GLY A 45 1.57 -9.21 -20.80
N ARG A 46 2.50 -9.10 -21.75
CA ARG A 46 3.20 -10.28 -22.29
C ARG A 46 4.06 -11.00 -21.25
N LEU A 47 4.77 -10.26 -20.39
CA LEU A 47 5.62 -10.84 -19.36
C LEU A 47 4.80 -11.55 -18.27
N LEU A 48 3.75 -10.89 -17.78
CA LEU A 48 2.89 -11.36 -16.71
C LEU A 48 1.83 -12.36 -17.22
N GLY A 49 1.62 -12.46 -18.53
CA GLY A 49 0.54 -13.27 -19.11
C GLY A 49 -0.84 -12.71 -18.74
N VAL A 50 -0.99 -11.39 -18.70
CA VAL A 50 -2.23 -10.69 -18.37
C VAL A 50 -2.61 -9.79 -19.53
N ASP A 51 -3.92 -9.64 -19.78
CA ASP A 51 -4.47 -8.70 -20.75
C ASP A 51 -3.94 -7.27 -20.51
N ASP A 52 -3.51 -6.61 -21.57
CA ASP A 52 -2.92 -5.28 -21.50
C ASP A 52 -3.96 -4.20 -21.20
N GLY A 53 -5.20 -4.36 -21.68
CA GLY A 53 -6.34 -3.53 -21.31
C GLY A 53 -6.65 -3.61 -19.81
N LEU A 54 -6.63 -4.81 -19.24
CA LEU A 54 -6.75 -5.02 -17.80
C LEU A 54 -5.60 -4.35 -17.04
N LEU A 55 -4.35 -4.53 -17.46
CA LEU A 55 -3.21 -3.85 -16.82
C LEU A 55 -3.32 -2.33 -16.90
N LEU A 56 -3.78 -1.78 -18.03
CA LEU A 56 -3.99 -0.35 -18.18
C LEU A 56 -5.05 0.17 -17.20
N GLY A 57 -6.18 -0.54 -17.08
CA GLY A 57 -7.25 -0.22 -16.13
C GLY A 57 -6.78 -0.30 -14.68
N LEU A 58 -6.05 -1.37 -14.32
CA LEU A 58 -5.42 -1.51 -13.01
C LEU A 58 -4.42 -0.38 -12.74
N GLY A 59 -3.61 -0.02 -13.74
CA GLY A 59 -2.65 1.07 -13.65
C GLY A 59 -3.30 2.40 -13.32
N ALA A 60 -4.38 2.74 -14.02
CA ALA A 60 -5.16 3.95 -13.78
C ALA A 60 -5.76 3.96 -12.36
N PHE A 61 -6.37 2.84 -11.95
CA PHE A 61 -6.93 2.69 -10.61
C PHE A 61 -5.87 2.87 -9.52
N LEU A 62 -4.73 2.17 -9.63
CA LEU A 62 -3.64 2.23 -8.65
C LEU A 62 -2.99 3.62 -8.60
N ALA A 63 -2.86 4.30 -9.73
CA ALA A 63 -2.36 5.67 -9.77
C ALA A 63 -3.28 6.64 -9.01
N VAL A 64 -4.60 6.57 -9.24
CA VAL A 64 -5.59 7.38 -8.52
C VAL A 64 -5.60 7.06 -7.02
N TYR A 65 -5.57 5.77 -6.68
CA TYR A 65 -5.47 5.33 -5.29
C TYR A 65 -4.19 5.86 -4.61
N GLY A 66 -3.03 5.71 -5.25
CA GLY A 66 -1.75 6.20 -4.74
C GLY A 66 -1.75 7.71 -4.52
N VAL A 67 -2.36 8.50 -5.41
CA VAL A 67 -2.56 9.95 -5.21
C VAL A 67 -3.42 10.23 -3.98
N GLY A 68 -4.54 9.50 -3.82
CA GLY A 68 -5.43 9.63 -2.65
C GLY A 68 -4.73 9.32 -1.33
N VAL A 69 -3.98 8.22 -1.27
CA VAL A 69 -3.18 7.83 -0.10
C VAL A 69 -2.06 8.84 0.16
N GLY A 70 -1.38 9.31 -0.90
CA GLY A 70 -0.32 10.32 -0.78
C GLY A 70 -0.84 11.66 -0.27
N PHE A 71 -2.04 12.07 -0.69
CA PHE A 71 -2.71 13.24 -0.15
C PHE A 71 -3.09 13.07 1.33
N LEU A 72 -3.53 11.89 1.74
CA LEU A 72 -3.77 11.59 3.14
C LEU A 72 -2.47 11.63 3.96
N ALA A 73 -1.38 11.12 3.40
CA ALA A 73 -0.05 11.13 4.00
C ALA A 73 0.56 12.54 4.09
N SER A 74 0.14 13.51 3.27
CA SER A 74 0.65 14.88 3.36
C SER A 74 0.09 15.66 4.55
N ARG A 75 -0.99 15.17 5.18
CA ARG A 75 -1.63 15.82 6.33
C ARG A 75 -0.80 15.63 7.59
N ALA A 76 -0.64 16.69 8.38
CA ALA A 76 0.07 16.65 9.66
C ALA A 76 -0.58 15.66 10.65
N ARG A 77 -1.91 15.55 10.62
CA ARG A 77 -2.71 14.58 11.40
C ARG A 77 -3.73 13.91 10.48
N PRO A 78 -3.40 12.75 9.89
CA PRO A 78 -4.35 12.01 9.07
C PRO A 78 -5.59 11.61 9.87
N ALA A 79 -6.77 11.95 9.37
CA ALA A 79 -8.03 11.57 9.99
C ALA A 79 -8.17 10.05 10.05
N GLU A 80 -8.82 9.54 11.10
CA GLU A 80 -8.92 8.10 11.34
C GLU A 80 -9.73 7.35 10.28
N LEU A 81 -10.90 7.89 9.89
CA LEU A 81 -11.80 7.22 8.95
C LEU A 81 -11.12 6.97 7.58
N PRO A 82 -10.47 7.96 6.93
CA PRO A 82 -9.74 7.71 5.70
C PRO A 82 -8.61 6.70 5.84
N VAL A 83 -7.89 6.69 6.98
CA VAL A 83 -6.82 5.73 7.22
C VAL A 83 -7.38 4.30 7.32
N ARG A 84 -8.50 4.11 8.02
CA ARG A 84 -9.18 2.80 8.08
C ARG A 84 -9.63 2.34 6.70
N ALA A 85 -10.17 3.24 5.88
CA ALA A 85 -10.57 2.93 4.51
C ALA A 85 -9.38 2.45 3.65
N VAL A 86 -8.21 3.07 3.78
CA VAL A 86 -6.97 2.63 3.10
C VAL A 86 -6.53 1.24 3.56
N ILE A 87 -6.57 0.98 4.87
CA ILE A 87 -6.26 -0.34 5.42
C ILE A 87 -7.20 -1.41 4.86
N GLU A 88 -8.51 -1.16 4.91
CA GLU A 88 -9.53 -2.09 4.41
C GLU A 88 -9.40 -2.31 2.90
N ALA A 89 -9.15 -1.26 2.13
CA ALA A 89 -8.92 -1.36 0.69
C ALA A 89 -7.69 -2.22 0.37
N ASN A 90 -6.57 -2.03 1.08
CA ASN A 90 -5.36 -2.84 0.92
C ASN A 90 -5.63 -4.32 1.24
N LEU A 91 -6.32 -4.61 2.34
CA LEU A 91 -6.65 -5.99 2.72
C LEU A 91 -7.60 -6.63 1.71
N ALA A 92 -8.63 -5.90 1.28
CA ALA A 92 -9.56 -6.37 0.25
C ALA A 92 -8.85 -6.62 -1.09
N TRP A 93 -7.92 -5.74 -1.48
CA TRP A 93 -7.11 -5.89 -2.69
C TRP A 93 -6.21 -7.12 -2.63
N SER A 94 -5.59 -7.38 -1.49
CA SER A 94 -4.78 -8.59 -1.28
C SER A 94 -5.62 -9.85 -1.40
N VAL A 95 -6.80 -9.90 -0.77
CA VAL A 95 -7.71 -11.05 -0.85
C VAL A 95 -8.19 -11.23 -2.28
N LEU A 96 -8.61 -10.15 -2.94
CA LEU A 96 -9.06 -10.17 -4.33
C LEU A 96 -7.97 -10.67 -5.28
N SER A 97 -6.71 -10.26 -5.06
CA SER A 97 -5.57 -10.73 -5.87
C SER A 97 -5.37 -12.24 -5.74
N CYS A 98 -5.48 -12.80 -4.53
CA CYS A 98 -5.41 -14.25 -4.31
C CYS A 98 -6.61 -14.98 -4.94
N LEU A 99 -7.83 -14.46 -4.76
CA LEU A 99 -9.03 -15.02 -5.38
C LEU A 99 -8.94 -14.99 -6.90
N ALA A 100 -8.37 -13.93 -7.46
CA ALA A 100 -8.20 -13.81 -8.90
C ALA A 100 -7.33 -14.93 -9.45
N LEU A 101 -6.18 -15.21 -8.83
CA LEU A 101 -5.33 -16.35 -9.21
C LEU A 101 -6.03 -17.70 -9.05
N ALA A 102 -6.87 -17.84 -8.01
CA ALA A 102 -7.52 -19.11 -7.71
C ALA A 102 -8.74 -19.40 -8.60
N LEU A 103 -9.40 -18.36 -9.12
CA LEU A 103 -10.75 -18.50 -9.69
C LEU A 103 -10.90 -18.04 -11.14
N TRP A 104 -10.16 -17.03 -11.62
CA TRP A 104 -10.43 -16.45 -12.95
C TRP A 104 -9.23 -15.89 -13.73
N LEU A 105 -8.07 -15.69 -13.12
CA LEU A 105 -6.83 -15.30 -13.81
C LEU A 105 -5.87 -16.48 -13.90
N SER A 106 -5.37 -16.73 -15.11
CA SER A 106 -4.30 -17.71 -15.36
C SER A 106 -3.09 -17.00 -15.97
N PRO A 107 -2.32 -16.24 -15.16
CA PRO A 107 -1.14 -15.52 -15.64
C PRO A 107 0.00 -16.49 -15.97
N SER A 108 1.07 -15.95 -16.55
CA SER A 108 2.35 -16.67 -16.66
C SER A 108 2.89 -17.00 -15.26
N THR A 109 3.86 -17.91 -15.16
CA THR A 109 4.54 -18.18 -13.87
C THR A 109 5.09 -16.90 -13.22
N VAL A 110 5.65 -16.00 -14.03
CA VAL A 110 6.15 -14.70 -13.56
C VAL A 110 5.00 -13.83 -13.04
N GLY A 111 3.88 -13.78 -13.76
CA GLY A 111 2.70 -13.03 -13.32
C GLY A 111 2.04 -13.60 -12.07
N GLY A 112 2.02 -14.92 -11.91
CA GLY A 112 1.55 -15.59 -10.70
C GLY A 112 2.39 -15.23 -9.48
N VAL A 113 3.72 -15.37 -9.59
CA VAL A 113 4.66 -14.96 -8.53
C VAL A 113 4.51 -13.47 -8.21
N TRP A 114 4.47 -12.63 -9.23
CA TRP A 114 4.28 -11.18 -9.07
C TRP A 114 2.98 -10.85 -8.33
N THR A 115 1.88 -11.51 -8.70
CA THR A 115 0.57 -11.30 -8.07
C THR A 115 0.55 -11.71 -6.59
N VAL A 116 1.25 -12.79 -6.22
CA VAL A 116 1.42 -13.17 -4.82
C VAL A 116 2.28 -12.16 -4.06
N VAL A 117 3.43 -11.75 -4.63
CA VAL A 117 4.34 -10.79 -4.00
C VAL A 117 3.67 -9.43 -3.78
N GLN A 118 2.94 -8.92 -4.77
CA GLN A 118 2.21 -7.65 -4.62
C GLN A 118 1.05 -7.78 -3.61
N ALA A 119 0.31 -8.89 -3.60
CA ALA A 119 -0.71 -9.14 -2.58
C ALA A 119 -0.14 -9.10 -1.16
N LEU A 120 0.98 -9.81 -0.91
CA LEU A 120 1.65 -9.82 0.38
C LEU A 120 2.18 -8.43 0.78
N THR A 121 2.70 -7.69 -0.19
CA THR A 121 3.21 -6.32 0.04
C THR A 121 2.08 -5.39 0.46
N VAL A 122 0.94 -5.43 -0.25
CA VAL A 122 -0.24 -4.61 0.05
C VAL A 122 -0.86 -5.03 1.41
N ALA A 123 -0.94 -6.33 1.70
CA ALA A 123 -1.35 -6.82 3.01
C ALA A 123 -0.41 -6.35 4.13
N GLY A 124 0.90 -6.34 3.87
CA GLY A 124 1.93 -5.81 4.77
C GLY A 124 1.71 -4.33 5.08
N PHE A 125 1.41 -3.50 4.07
CA PHE A 125 1.04 -2.10 4.29
C PHE A 125 -0.21 -1.97 5.16
N GLY A 126 -1.29 -2.68 4.84
CA GLY A 126 -2.52 -2.66 5.63
C GLY A 126 -2.29 -3.06 7.09
N GLY A 127 -1.53 -4.13 7.33
CA GLY A 127 -1.19 -4.60 8.68
C GLY A 127 -0.35 -3.59 9.47
N LEU A 128 0.71 -3.04 8.87
CA LEU A 128 1.56 -2.04 9.51
C LEU A 128 0.80 -0.73 9.81
N GLN A 129 -0.03 -0.27 8.86
CA GLN A 129 -0.90 0.91 9.05
C GLN A 129 -1.91 0.68 10.18
N TYR A 130 -2.52 -0.51 10.26
CA TYR A 130 -3.42 -0.88 11.35
C TYR A 130 -2.73 -0.87 12.71
N MET A 131 -1.55 -1.47 12.82
CA MET A 131 -0.76 -1.46 14.06
C MET A 131 -0.42 -0.03 14.50
N ALA A 132 0.03 0.81 13.57
CA ALA A 132 0.35 2.21 13.85
C ALA A 132 -0.89 3.02 14.28
N LEU A 133 -2.04 2.78 13.64
CA LEU A 133 -3.31 3.42 14.00
C LEU A 133 -3.77 3.02 15.41
N ARG A 134 -3.63 1.74 15.77
CA ARG A 134 -4.02 1.23 17.10
C ARG A 134 -3.14 1.81 18.21
N LEU A 135 -1.83 1.90 18.00
CA LEU A 135 -0.89 2.48 18.98
C LEU A 135 -1.18 3.98 19.24
N ARG A 136 -1.58 4.69 18.19
CA ARG A 136 -1.95 6.10 18.23
C ARG A 136 -3.21 6.37 19.05
N GLN A 137 -4.22 5.51 18.94
CA GLN A 137 -5.45 5.60 19.72
C GLN A 137 -5.17 5.40 21.21
N GLY A 138 -4.44 4.34 21.58
CA GLY A 138 -4.11 4.08 22.99
C GLY A 138 -3.14 5.07 23.64
N SER A 139 -2.57 6.02 22.87
CA SER A 139 -1.79 7.14 23.41
C SER A 139 -2.61 8.42 23.57
N SER A 140 -3.85 8.44 23.08
CA SER A 140 -4.76 9.60 23.11
C SER A 140 -5.84 9.48 24.19
N ASP A 141 -5.97 8.30 24.81
CA ASP A 141 -6.81 8.00 25.98
C ASP A 141 -6.03 8.26 27.29
#